data_AF-A0A7R8CXE4-F1
#
_entry.id   AF-A0A7R8CXE4-F1
#
_cell.length_a   1.000
_cell.length_b   1.000
_cell.length_c   1.000
_cell.angle_alpha   90.00
_cell.angle_beta   90.00
_cell.angle_gamma   90.00
#
_symmetry.space_group_name_H-M   'P 1'
#
loop_
_entity.id
_entity.type
_entity.pdbx_description
1 polymer ?
#
loop_
_entity_poly.entity_id
_entity_poly.type
_entity_poly.pdbx_seq_one_letter_code
_entity_poly.pdbx_strand_id
1 'polypeptide(L)'
;MPFSIHELLFDPKEPFDTHKGLSSYYVEVYEDSDVSIGMFFLNASAKIPLHGHPQMTGIIKCIAGNLKISSFSPVEHEMNEDNLILATSHGDVVLSPSSDPAMLTPISHNIHEVKNASSSSPSGFLDILTPPYNVP
;
A
#
# COMPACT_ATOMS: atom_id res chain seq x y z
N MET A 1 -21.01 -5.60 25.68
CA MET A 1 -21.03 -4.79 24.45
C MET A 1 -19.72 -5.05 23.74
N PRO A 2 -19.72 -5.55 22.49
CA PRO A 2 -18.46 -5.71 21.77
C PRO A 2 -17.89 -4.32 21.52
N PHE A 3 -16.61 -4.13 21.78
CA PHE A 3 -15.93 -2.85 21.52
C PHE A 3 -16.10 -2.49 20.04
N SER A 4 -16.49 -1.25 19.75
CA SER A 4 -16.49 -0.79 18.35
C SER A 4 -15.03 -0.60 17.92
N ILE A 5 -14.72 -0.75 16.63
CA ILE A 5 -13.37 -0.47 16.08
C ILE A 5 -12.86 0.93 16.46
N HIS A 6 -13.74 1.88 16.80
CA HIS A 6 -13.37 3.21 17.27
C HIS A 6 -12.81 3.25 18.71
N GLU A 7 -12.92 2.16 19.48
CA GLU A 7 -12.33 2.03 20.82
C GLU A 7 -10.98 1.32 20.82
N LEU A 8 -10.54 0.77 19.68
CA LEU A 8 -9.13 0.47 19.47
C LEU A 8 -8.42 1.80 19.30
N LEU A 9 -7.84 2.30 20.39
CA LEU A 9 -6.96 3.46 20.50
C LEU A 9 -5.68 3.23 19.70
N PHE A 10 -5.79 3.04 18.39
CA PHE A 10 -4.66 2.96 17.50
C PHE A 10 -4.15 4.40 17.29
N ASP A 11 -3.11 4.79 18.03
CA ASP A 11 -2.38 6.01 17.73
C ASP A 11 -1.42 5.72 16.57
N PRO A 12 -1.68 6.22 15.34
CA PRO A 12 -0.79 5.99 14.21
C PRO A 12 0.60 6.59 14.40
N LYS A 13 0.83 7.42 15.44
CA LYS A 13 2.15 7.93 15.81
C LYS A 13 2.94 6.96 16.70
N GLU A 14 2.29 6.08 17.45
CA GLU A 14 2.94 5.15 18.37
C GLU A 14 4.05 4.30 17.70
N PRO A 15 3.82 3.74 16.48
CA PRO A 15 4.88 3.01 15.77
C PRO A 15 6.10 3.89 15.43
N PHE A 16 5.91 5.19 15.21
CA PHE A 16 6.99 6.12 14.86
C PHE A 16 7.70 6.71 16.08
N ASP A 17 7.00 6.87 17.20
CA ASP A 17 7.59 7.31 18.45
C ASP A 17 8.56 6.25 19.00
N THR A 18 8.23 4.97 18.79
CA THR A 18 9.06 3.81 19.14
C THR A 18 10.22 3.59 18.17
N HIS A 19 10.06 3.93 16.88
CA HIS A 19 11.07 3.70 15.82
C HIS A 19 11.54 5.00 15.14
N LYS A 20 12.03 5.95 15.94
CA LYS A 20 12.50 7.26 15.44
C LYS A 20 13.54 7.11 14.32
N GLY A 21 13.33 7.84 13.23
CA GLY A 21 14.27 7.95 12.11
C GLY A 21 14.02 7.01 10.92
N LEU A 22 13.08 6.07 11.02
CA LEU A 22 12.70 5.23 9.87
C LEU A 22 11.83 6.00 8.87
N SER A 23 12.02 5.76 7.56
CA SER A 23 11.10 6.31 6.54
C SER A 23 9.75 5.59 6.54
N SER A 24 9.75 4.30 6.83
CA SER A 24 8.57 3.45 6.82
C SER A 24 8.74 2.30 7.81
N TYR A 25 7.61 1.78 8.28
CA TYR A 25 7.54 0.63 9.17
C TYR A 25 6.45 -0.32 8.67
N TYR A 26 6.70 -1.63 8.78
CA TYR A 26 5.80 -2.69 8.33
C TYR A 26 5.45 -3.58 9.52
N VAL A 27 4.17 -3.94 9.62
CA VAL A 27 3.65 -4.90 10.59
C VAL A 27 2.95 -6.00 9.82
N GLU A 28 3.44 -7.23 9.98
CA GLU A 28 2.72 -8.41 9.52
C GLU A 28 1.49 -8.63 10.42
N VAL A 29 0.32 -8.77 9.82
CA VAL A 29 -0.92 -9.09 10.53
C VAL A 29 -1.24 -10.56 10.40
N TYR A 30 -1.12 -11.12 9.20
CA TYR A 30 -1.39 -12.53 8.91
C TYR A 30 -0.83 -12.92 7.54
N GLU A 31 -0.39 -14.17 7.38
CA GLU A 31 -0.02 -14.75 6.08
C GLU A 31 -0.28 -16.27 6.07
N ASP A 32 -0.84 -16.76 4.97
CA ASP A 32 -0.92 -18.18 4.61
C ASP A 32 -0.71 -18.40 3.11
N SER A 33 -1.06 -19.58 2.56
CA SER A 33 -0.88 -19.87 1.13
C SER A 33 -1.79 -19.07 0.19
N ASP A 34 -2.88 -18.50 0.70
CA ASP A 34 -3.93 -17.86 -0.09
C ASP A 34 -3.93 -16.33 0.07
N VAL A 35 -3.51 -15.81 1.23
CA VAL A 35 -3.57 -14.38 1.52
C VAL A 35 -2.41 -13.90 2.40
N SER A 36 -1.92 -12.69 2.10
CA SER A 36 -1.05 -11.92 2.99
C SER A 36 -1.73 -10.61 3.38
N ILE A 37 -1.65 -10.28 4.66
CA ILE A 37 -2.24 -9.07 5.26
C ILE A 37 -1.13 -8.34 6.02
N GLY A 38 -0.85 -7.13 5.59
CA GLY A 38 0.18 -6.28 6.16
C GLY A 38 -0.33 -4.87 6.44
N MET A 39 0.29 -4.21 7.42
CA MET A 39 0.08 -2.80 7.68
C MET A 39 1.38 -2.04 7.44
N PHE A 40 1.29 -0.99 6.65
CA PHE A 40 2.40 -0.11 6.33
C PHE A 40 2.17 1.26 6.94
N PHE A 41 3.21 1.78 7.57
CA PHE A 41 3.24 3.12 8.15
C PHE A 41 4.33 3.93 7.46
N LEU A 42 3.97 5.09 6.93
CA LEU A 42 4.87 5.99 6.22
C LEU A 42 5.08 7.28 7.01
N ASN A 43 6.34 7.63 7.27
CA ASN A 43 6.66 8.92 7.86
C ASN A 43 6.36 10.06 6.87
N ALA A 44 6.41 11.30 7.34
CA ALA A 44 6.16 12.47 6.51
C ALA A 44 7.01 12.44 5.22
N SER A 45 6.37 12.66 4.07
CA SER A 45 6.97 12.61 2.72
C SER A 45 7.59 11.27 2.29
N ALA A 46 7.54 10.21 3.12
CA ALA A 46 8.05 8.90 2.75
C ALA A 46 7.18 8.23 1.68
N LYS A 47 7.76 7.26 0.96
CA LYS A 47 7.08 6.51 -0.08
C LYS A 47 7.56 5.06 -0.13
N ILE A 48 6.66 4.16 -0.49
CA ILE A 48 7.00 2.87 -1.07
C ILE A 48 7.22 3.13 -2.56
N PRO A 49 8.45 2.90 -3.09
CA PRO A 49 8.76 3.15 -4.50
C PRO A 49 7.85 2.39 -5.45
N LEU A 50 7.86 2.79 -6.72
CA LEU A 50 7.14 2.10 -7.79
C LEU A 50 7.50 0.60 -7.81
N HIS A 51 6.50 -0.26 -7.69
CA HIS A 51 6.64 -1.72 -7.71
C HIS A 51 5.40 -2.35 -8.33
N GLY A 52 5.47 -3.65 -8.64
CA GLY A 52 4.35 -4.41 -9.18
C GLY A 52 4.03 -5.65 -8.36
N HIS A 53 2.86 -6.25 -8.59
CA HIS A 53 2.39 -7.48 -7.94
C HIS A 53 2.03 -8.54 -8.99
N PRO A 54 3.03 -9.25 -9.58
CA PRO A 54 2.77 -10.23 -10.64
C PRO A 54 1.75 -11.30 -10.21
N GLN A 55 0.69 -11.49 -11.00
CA GLN A 55 -0.36 -12.50 -10.77
C GLN A 55 -1.19 -12.32 -9.50
N MET A 56 -1.08 -11.19 -8.80
CA MET A 56 -1.80 -10.93 -7.56
C MET A 56 -2.96 -9.95 -7.74
N THR A 57 -3.99 -10.12 -6.92
CA THR A 57 -5.05 -9.15 -6.66
C THR A 57 -4.81 -8.55 -5.29
N GLY A 58 -5.00 -7.23 -5.16
CA GLY A 58 -4.64 -6.50 -3.95
C GLY A 58 -5.64 -5.44 -3.56
N ILE A 59 -5.70 -5.14 -2.26
CA ILE A 59 -6.55 -4.10 -1.67
C ILE A 59 -5.69 -3.20 -0.79
N ILE A 60 -5.70 -1.89 -1.07
CA ILE A 60 -5.04 -0.87 -0.26
C ILE A 60 -6.10 0.00 0.42
N LYS A 61 -6.17 -0.07 1.74
CA LYS A 61 -7.07 0.77 2.55
C LYS A 61 -6.27 1.74 3.41
N CYS A 62 -6.42 3.04 3.18
CA CYS A 62 -5.91 4.04 4.10
C CYS A 62 -6.63 3.92 5.45
N ILE A 63 -5.87 3.84 6.53
CA ILE A 63 -6.39 3.72 7.91
C ILE A 63 -5.99 4.91 8.78
N ALA A 64 -4.97 5.68 8.37
CA ALA A 64 -4.53 6.89 9.05
C ALA A 64 -3.83 7.86 8.09
N GLY A 65 -3.99 9.16 8.33
CA GLY A 65 -3.38 10.21 7.49
C GLY A 65 -3.93 10.21 6.07
N ASN A 66 -3.14 10.67 5.10
CA ASN A 66 -3.52 10.68 3.69
C ASN A 66 -2.41 10.06 2.83
N LEU A 67 -2.79 9.26 1.85
CA LEU A 67 -1.88 8.59 0.93
C LEU A 67 -2.12 9.07 -0.48
N LYS A 68 -1.05 9.37 -1.22
CA LYS A 68 -1.07 9.58 -2.65
C LYS A 68 -0.65 8.28 -3.32
N ILE A 69 -1.52 7.72 -4.16
CA ILE A 69 -1.25 6.53 -4.97
C ILE A 69 -1.15 6.95 -6.43
N SER A 70 -0.03 6.62 -7.06
CA SER A 70 0.18 6.74 -8.50
C SER A 70 0.22 5.33 -9.08
N SER A 71 -0.67 5.00 -10.01
CA SER A 71 -0.81 3.61 -10.51
C SER A 71 -0.83 3.50 -12.03
N PHE A 72 -0.41 2.34 -12.51
CA PHE A 72 -0.21 2.02 -13.92
C PHE A 72 -0.62 0.58 -14.21
N SER A 73 -1.13 0.33 -15.42
CA SER A 73 -1.34 -1.01 -15.97
C SER A 73 -0.33 -1.29 -17.07
N PRO A 74 0.42 -2.39 -17.04
CA PRO A 74 1.26 -2.79 -18.16
C PRO A 74 0.41 -2.99 -19.42
N VAL A 75 0.85 -2.45 -20.55
CA VAL A 75 0.26 -2.71 -21.89
C VAL A 75 0.77 -4.03 -22.43
N GLU A 76 2.03 -4.33 -22.16
CA GLU A 76 2.71 -5.59 -22.49
C GLU A 76 3.32 -6.16 -21.20
N HIS A 77 3.30 -7.49 -21.06
CA HIS A 77 3.83 -8.16 -19.88
C HIS A 77 5.33 -8.50 -20.00
N GLU A 78 5.93 -8.28 -21.17
CA GLU A 78 7.34 -8.52 -21.42
C GLU A 78 8.11 -7.19 -21.46
N MET A 79 9.29 -7.19 -20.87
CA MET A 79 10.22 -6.06 -20.97
C MET A 79 10.87 -6.07 -22.35
N ASN A 80 11.02 -4.88 -22.94
CA ASN A 80 11.80 -4.74 -24.17
C ASN A 80 13.31 -4.92 -23.90
N GLU A 81 14.12 -4.86 -24.95
CA GLU A 81 15.59 -5.01 -24.88
C GLU A 81 16.26 -3.97 -23.95
N ASP A 82 15.61 -2.83 -23.71
CA ASP A 82 16.07 -1.76 -22.82
C ASP A 82 15.61 -1.93 -21.36
N ASN A 83 14.99 -3.06 -21.01
CA ASN A 83 14.38 -3.30 -19.70
C ASN A 83 13.25 -2.31 -19.35
N LEU A 84 12.46 -1.89 -20.35
CA LEU A 84 11.32 -1.00 -20.19
C LEU A 84 10.00 -1.74 -20.44
N ILE A 85 8.96 -1.32 -19.72
CA ILE A 85 7.58 -1.77 -19.92
C ILE A 85 6.72 -0.55 -20.27
N LEU A 86 5.95 -0.64 -21.35
CA LEU A 86 4.94 0.36 -21.65
C LEU A 86 3.75 0.15 -20.72
N ALA A 87 3.28 1.22 -20.08
CA ALA A 87 2.16 1.15 -19.15
C ALA A 87 1.17 2.31 -19.34
N THR A 88 -0.12 2.02 -19.19
CA THR A 88 -1.18 3.02 -19.13
C THR A 88 -1.23 3.61 -17.73
N SER A 89 -1.13 4.93 -17.61
CA SER A 89 -1.28 5.65 -16.35
C SER A 89 -2.75 5.81 -15.98
N HIS A 90 -3.08 5.62 -14.70
CA HIS A 90 -4.40 5.86 -14.14
C HIS A 90 -4.51 7.19 -13.39
N GLY A 91 -3.47 8.02 -13.44
CA GLY A 91 -3.38 9.25 -12.67
C GLY A 91 -3.15 9.02 -11.18
N ASP A 92 -3.15 10.13 -10.45
CA ASP A 92 -2.93 10.16 -9.01
C ASP A 92 -4.25 10.16 -8.25
N VAL A 93 -4.36 9.31 -7.23
CA VAL A 93 -5.49 9.26 -6.31
C VAL A 93 -5.01 9.58 -4.89
N VAL A 94 -5.81 10.32 -4.12
CA VAL A 94 -5.55 10.55 -2.70
C VAL A 94 -6.56 9.77 -1.86
N LEU A 95 -6.07 8.86 -1.03
CA LEU A 95 -6.87 8.10 -0.07
C LEU A 95 -6.74 8.71 1.33
N SER A 96 -7.86 8.79 2.03
CA SER A 96 -7.96 9.06 3.46
C SER A 96 -8.70 7.90 4.15
N PRO A 97 -8.84 7.90 5.50
CA PRO A 97 -9.57 6.85 6.19
C PRO A 97 -11.04 6.73 5.77
N SER A 98 -11.64 7.81 5.27
CA SER A 98 -13.01 7.83 4.76
C SER A 98 -13.15 7.41 3.30
N SER A 99 -12.04 7.31 2.54
CA SER A 99 -12.08 6.86 1.14
C SER A 99 -12.36 5.36 1.04
N ASP A 100 -13.05 4.92 0.00
CA ASP A 100 -13.10 3.51 -0.36
C ASP A 100 -11.69 2.96 -0.61
N PRO A 101 -11.43 1.66 -0.38
CA PRO A 101 -10.13 1.07 -0.67
C PRO A 101 -9.81 1.11 -2.17
N ALA A 102 -8.53 1.26 -2.50
CA ALA A 102 -8.05 1.05 -3.85
C ALA A 102 -7.85 -0.45 -4.09
N MET A 103 -8.11 -0.91 -5.32
CA MET A 103 -7.94 -2.30 -5.72
C MET A 103 -6.97 -2.39 -6.89
N LEU A 104 -6.11 -3.41 -6.87
CA LEU A 104 -5.29 -3.82 -8.00
C LEU A 104 -5.60 -5.26 -8.38
N THR A 105 -5.34 -5.60 -9.64
CA THR A 105 -5.48 -6.96 -10.19
C THR A 105 -4.24 -7.28 -11.01
N PRO A 106 -4.03 -8.54 -11.45
CA PRO A 106 -2.85 -8.90 -12.23
C PRO A 106 -2.65 -8.05 -13.50
N ILE A 107 -3.73 -7.50 -14.05
CA ILE A 107 -3.75 -6.76 -15.32
C ILE A 107 -4.12 -5.27 -15.15
N SER A 108 -4.53 -4.84 -13.96
CA SER A 108 -5.02 -3.47 -13.75
C SER A 108 -4.49 -2.84 -12.46
N HIS A 109 -3.96 -1.61 -12.57
CA HIS A 109 -3.32 -0.86 -11.46
C HIS A 109 -2.18 -1.61 -10.75
N ASN A 110 -1.65 -2.65 -11.40
CA ASN A 110 -0.71 -3.58 -10.80
C ASN A 110 0.61 -2.93 -10.43
N ILE A 111 1.03 -1.91 -11.18
CA ILE A 111 2.26 -1.18 -10.93
C ILE A 111 1.89 0.12 -10.20
N HIS A 112 2.40 0.36 -8.99
CA HIS A 112 2.04 1.57 -8.25
C HIS A 112 3.12 2.04 -7.27
N GLU A 113 3.06 3.34 -6.96
CA GLU A 113 3.81 4.00 -5.90
C GLU A 113 2.81 4.43 -4.82
N VAL A 114 3.12 4.16 -3.54
CA VAL A 114 2.32 4.65 -2.41
C VAL A 114 3.15 5.66 -1.63
N LYS A 115 2.71 6.91 -1.59
CA LYS A 115 3.41 8.01 -0.94
C LYS A 115 2.56 8.62 0.17
N ASN A 116 3.18 9.01 1.28
CA ASN A 116 2.50 9.86 2.26
C ASN A 116 2.26 11.25 1.65
N ALA A 117 0.98 11.66 1.58
CA ALA A 117 0.59 12.94 1.01
C ALA A 117 0.91 14.13 1.93
N SER A 118 1.18 13.89 3.21
CA SER A 118 1.53 14.90 4.20
C SER A 118 3.04 15.10 4.30
N SER A 119 3.44 16.37 4.46
CA SER A 119 4.81 16.78 4.73
C SER A 119 5.13 16.91 6.22
N SER A 120 4.14 16.77 7.10
CA SER A 120 4.28 17.04 8.54
C SER A 120 3.72 15.97 9.46
N SER A 121 3.00 14.98 8.94
CA SER A 121 2.37 13.92 9.72
C SER A 121 2.56 12.55 9.08
N PRO A 122 2.63 11.47 9.87
CA PRO A 122 2.65 10.12 9.33
C PRO A 122 1.30 9.73 8.70
N SER A 123 1.32 8.66 7.92
CA SER A 123 0.15 7.97 7.38
C SER A 123 0.30 6.46 7.53
N GLY A 124 -0.81 5.74 7.41
CA GLY A 124 -0.82 4.29 7.45
C GLY A 124 -1.90 3.69 6.54
N PHE A 125 -1.61 2.50 6.01
CA PHE A 125 -2.57 1.68 5.26
C PHE A 125 -2.48 0.20 5.62
N LEU A 126 -3.60 -0.47 5.41
CA LEU A 126 -3.69 -1.91 5.32
C LEU A 126 -3.51 -2.32 3.86
N ASP A 127 -2.72 -3.37 3.63
CA ASP A 127 -2.54 -4.02 2.34
C ASP A 127 -2.95 -5.49 2.47
N ILE A 128 -3.76 -5.97 1.52
CA ILE A 128 -4.21 -7.36 1.45
C ILE A 128 -3.91 -7.86 0.05
N LEU A 129 -3.12 -8.92 -0.07
CA LEU A 129 -2.72 -9.51 -1.35
C LEU A 129 -3.14 -10.97 -1.43
N THR A 130 -3.64 -11.38 -2.60
CA THR A 130 -3.96 -12.77 -2.92
C THR A 130 -3.51 -13.13 -4.35
N PRO A 131 -2.70 -14.17 -4.54
CA PRO A 131 -1.93 -14.88 -3.51
C PRO A 131 -0.85 -13.96 -2.87
N PRO A 132 -0.12 -14.42 -1.83
CA PRO A 132 1.08 -13.73 -1.34
C PRO A 132 2.22 -13.70 -2.38
N TYR A 133 3.21 -12.82 -2.17
CA TYR A 133 4.42 -12.75 -3.01
C TYR A 133 5.23 -14.05 -3.05
N ASN A 134 5.36 -14.72 -1.90
CA ASN A 134 6.14 -15.93 -1.75
C ASN A 134 5.18 -17.08 -1.46
N VAL A 135 4.65 -17.71 -2.50
CA VAL A 135 3.98 -19.00 -2.35
C VAL A 135 5.09 -20.06 -2.19
N PRO A 136 5.14 -20.84 -1.09
CA PRO A 136 6.11 -21.92 -0.92
C PRO A 136 6.06 -22.98 -2.05
#